data_AF-A0A1W9W5V0-F1
#
_entry.id   AF-A0A1W9W5V0-F1
#
_cell.length_a   1.000
_cell.length_b   1.000
_cell.length_c   1.000
_cell.angle_alpha   90.00
_cell.angle_beta   90.00
_cell.angle_gamma   90.00
#
_symmetry.space_group_name_H-M   'P 1'
#
loop_
_entity.id
_entity.type
_entity.pdbx_description
1 polymer ?
#
loop_
_entity_poly.entity_id
_entity_poly.type
_entity_poly.pdbx_seq_one_letter_code
_entity_poly.pdbx_strand_id
1 'polypeptide(L)'
;MTAFMNFEGPTFVMKAPTDWLVTASPKIQALFVAVKEGNGKDIKPNLSVSIRRLEKGITLKALADSSRETQQERYPQYEVLQEREATEGDLYHFRRRYKWFKDEDASGIIQDQAFYLYGQALYTITATRSDSNDFNHIDEIFDAMIGSFRLVGTPGYQAS
;
A
#
# COMPACT_ATOMS: atom_id res chain seq x y z
N MET A 1 21.85 -2.93 1.91
CA MET A 1 20.84 -3.48 0.97
C MET A 1 19.86 -4.32 1.78
N THR A 2 18.57 -4.06 1.65
CA THR A 2 17.50 -4.82 2.34
C THR A 2 17.32 -6.18 1.68
N ALA A 3 17.32 -7.26 2.47
CA ALA A 3 17.01 -8.60 1.98
C ALA A 3 15.49 -8.80 1.91
N PHE A 4 15.03 -9.46 0.84
CA PHE A 4 13.60 -9.73 0.62
C PHE A 4 13.32 -11.23 0.60
N MET A 5 12.15 -11.61 1.10
CA MET A 5 11.55 -12.93 0.95
C MET A 5 10.27 -12.84 0.13
N ASN A 6 9.85 -13.95 -0.47
CA ASN A 6 8.51 -14.07 -1.02
C ASN A 6 7.53 -14.28 0.13
N PHE A 7 6.48 -13.46 0.19
CA PHE A 7 5.34 -13.61 1.06
C PHE A 7 4.15 -14.11 0.25
N GLU A 8 3.51 -15.17 0.73
CA GLU A 8 2.33 -15.76 0.13
C GLU A 8 1.11 -15.46 0.99
N GLY A 9 0.24 -14.59 0.46
CA GLY A 9 -1.10 -14.37 0.99
C GLY A 9 -2.11 -15.34 0.38
N PRO A 10 -3.37 -15.34 0.83
CA PRO A 10 -4.38 -16.29 0.35
C PRO A 10 -4.66 -16.22 -1.15
N THR A 11 -4.58 -15.02 -1.74
CA THR A 11 -4.89 -14.77 -3.15
C THR A 11 -3.84 -13.91 -3.85
N PHE A 12 -2.71 -13.66 -3.22
CA PHE A 12 -1.65 -12.82 -3.75
C PHE A 12 -0.28 -13.28 -3.27
N VAL A 13 0.76 -12.90 -3.99
CA VAL A 13 2.15 -12.98 -3.55
C VAL A 13 2.79 -11.61 -3.66
N MET A 14 3.80 -11.36 -2.84
CA MET A 14 4.63 -10.16 -2.94
C MET A 14 5.99 -10.39 -2.29
N LYS A 15 6.98 -9.58 -2.64
CA LYS A 15 8.21 -9.49 -1.86
C LYS A 15 7.96 -8.70 -0.59
N ALA A 16 8.58 -9.12 0.51
CA ALA A 16 8.59 -8.42 1.79
C ALA A 16 10.00 -8.45 2.40
N PRO A 17 10.42 -7.40 3.13
CA PRO A 17 11.68 -7.42 3.87
C PRO A 17 11.72 -8.57 4.88
N THR A 18 12.84 -9.27 4.97
CA THR A 18 13.01 -10.44 5.86
C THR A 18 12.99 -10.08 7.34
N ASP A 19 13.23 -8.81 7.68
CA ASP A 19 13.37 -8.32 9.05
C ASP A 19 12.17 -7.48 9.52
N TRP A 20 11.08 -7.45 8.74
CA TRP A 20 9.83 -6.81 9.13
C TRP A 20 8.93 -7.80 9.87
N LEU A 21 8.23 -7.32 10.89
CA LEU A 21 7.19 -8.09 11.56
C LEU A 21 5.99 -8.22 10.62
N VAL A 22 5.45 -9.43 10.49
CA VAL A 22 4.24 -9.68 9.71
C VAL A 22 3.11 -10.12 10.64
N THR A 23 1.95 -9.47 10.51
CA THR A 23 0.73 -9.82 11.25
C THR A 23 -0.51 -9.70 10.35
N ALA A 24 -1.65 -10.18 10.81
CA ALA A 24 -2.91 -10.15 10.07
C ALA A 24 -4.12 -9.96 11.02
N SER A 25 -5.24 -9.54 10.45
CA SER A 25 -6.54 -9.42 11.15
C SER A 25 -7.70 -9.67 10.17
N PRO A 26 -8.95 -9.83 10.63
CA PRO A 26 -10.09 -10.04 9.74
C PRO A 26 -10.26 -8.96 8.64
N LYS A 27 -9.81 -7.72 8.91
CA LYS A 27 -9.90 -6.60 7.95
C LYS A 27 -8.61 -6.36 7.16
N ILE A 28 -7.49 -6.92 7.60
CA ILE A 28 -6.16 -6.70 7.02
C ILE A 28 -5.51 -8.06 6.77
N GLN A 29 -5.37 -8.42 5.49
CA GLN A 29 -4.83 -9.73 5.10
C GLN A 29 -3.36 -9.87 5.46
N ALA A 30 -2.59 -8.78 5.35
CA ALA A 30 -1.21 -8.72 5.80
C ALA A 30 -0.86 -7.30 6.24
N LEU A 31 -0.15 -7.17 7.36
CA LEU A 31 0.47 -5.95 7.83
C LEU A 31 1.94 -6.22 8.09
N PHE A 32 2.80 -5.53 7.37
CA PHE A 32 4.25 -5.58 7.51
C PHE A 32 4.69 -4.33 8.27
N VAL A 33 5.45 -4.47 9.35
CA VAL A 33 5.92 -3.36 10.18
C VAL A 33 7.42 -3.43 10.36
N ALA A 34 8.12 -2.34 10.04
CA ALA A 34 9.55 -2.24 10.26
C ALA A 34 9.86 -2.30 11.77
N VAL A 35 10.72 -3.25 12.18
CA VAL A 35 11.00 -3.48 13.61
C VAL A 35 12.05 -2.51 14.13
N LYS A 36 13.08 -2.23 13.32
CA LYS A 36 14.28 -1.45 13.66
C LYS A 36 14.21 0.03 13.28
N GLU A 37 13.21 0.40 12.51
CA GLU A 37 13.03 1.76 11.99
C GLU A 37 12.09 2.55 12.93
N GLY A 38 12.43 3.80 13.22
CA GLY A 38 11.69 4.68 14.14
C GLY A 38 12.52 5.12 15.35
N ASN A 39 12.50 6.42 15.65
CA ASN A 39 13.19 7.04 16.80
C ASN A 39 12.27 7.21 18.03
N GLY A 40 11.22 6.41 18.15
CA GLY A 40 10.24 6.45 19.25
C GLY A 40 9.19 7.55 19.14
N LYS A 41 9.43 8.62 18.37
CA LYS A 41 8.43 9.67 18.06
C LYS A 41 7.79 9.46 16.68
N ASP A 42 8.53 8.85 15.76
CA ASP A 42 8.06 8.58 14.41
C ASP A 42 7.08 7.41 14.29
N ILE A 43 6.19 7.49 13.29
CA ILE A 43 5.43 6.30 12.88
C ILE A 43 6.43 5.30 12.30
N LYS A 44 6.41 4.09 12.85
CA LYS A 44 7.15 2.96 12.27
C LYS A 44 6.65 2.71 10.85
N PRO A 45 7.55 2.70 9.85
CA PRO A 45 7.19 2.32 8.49
C PRO A 45 6.41 1.02 8.46
N ASN A 46 5.29 1.03 7.74
CA ASN A 46 4.46 -0.15 7.61
C ASN A 46 3.77 -0.22 6.25
N LEU A 47 3.39 -1.42 5.83
CA LEU A 47 2.61 -1.68 4.65
C LEU A 47 1.48 -2.63 5.00
N SER A 48 0.26 -2.26 4.63
CA SER A 48 -0.92 -3.10 4.82
C SER A 48 -1.52 -3.52 3.49
N VAL A 49 -2.04 -4.75 3.43
CA VAL A 49 -2.83 -5.28 2.33
C VAL A 49 -4.21 -5.61 2.86
N SER A 50 -5.24 -5.02 2.26
CA SER A 50 -6.65 -5.30 2.56
C SER A 50 -7.37 -5.74 1.30
N ILE A 51 -8.38 -6.59 1.48
CA ILE A 51 -9.21 -7.09 0.38
C ILE A 51 -10.66 -6.84 0.77
N ARG A 52 -11.43 -6.27 -0.15
CA ARG A 52 -12.89 -6.15 0.00
C ARG A 52 -13.60 -6.47 -1.31
N ARG A 53 -14.82 -6.99 -1.20
CA ARG A 53 -15.70 -7.19 -2.35
C ARG A 53 -16.39 -5.87 -2.71
N LEU A 54 -16.52 -5.62 -4.01
CA LEU A 54 -17.25 -4.48 -4.56
C LEU A 54 -18.58 -4.92 -5.16
N GLU A 55 -19.49 -3.96 -5.25
CA GLU A 55 -20.69 -4.08 -6.05
C GLU A 55 -20.34 -4.11 -7.55
N LYS A 56 -21.24 -4.69 -8.35
CA LYS A 56 -21.04 -4.78 -9.80
C LYS A 56 -21.09 -3.39 -10.43
N GLY A 57 -20.16 -3.10 -11.34
CA GLY A 57 -20.12 -1.85 -12.09
C GLY A 57 -19.30 -0.73 -11.45
N ILE A 58 -18.80 -0.93 -10.22
CA ILE A 58 -17.86 0.01 -9.61
C ILE A 58 -16.51 -0.07 -10.33
N THR A 59 -16.03 1.08 -10.81
CA THR A 59 -14.75 1.19 -11.52
C THR A 59 -13.64 1.58 -10.54
N LEU A 60 -12.39 1.23 -10.86
CA LEU A 60 -11.25 1.63 -10.04
C LEU A 60 -11.09 3.16 -10.00
N LYS A 61 -11.37 3.85 -11.11
CA LYS A 61 -11.37 5.32 -11.14
C LYS A 61 -12.34 5.90 -10.11
N ALA A 62 -13.60 5.42 -10.09
CA ALA A 62 -14.59 5.89 -9.13
C ALA A 62 -14.14 5.63 -7.67
N LEU A 63 -13.46 4.52 -7.41
CA LEU A 63 -12.89 4.21 -6.09
C LEU A 63 -11.73 5.14 -5.73
N ALA A 64 -10.83 5.42 -6.67
CA ALA A 64 -9.69 6.30 -6.47
C ALA A 64 -10.13 7.75 -6.20
N ASP A 65 -11.15 8.21 -6.93
CA ASP A 65 -11.78 9.53 -6.75
C ASP A 65 -12.48 9.61 -5.38
N SER A 66 -13.35 8.64 -5.06
CA SER A 66 -14.05 8.59 -3.76
C SER A 66 -13.08 8.49 -2.58
N SER A 67 -12.00 7.71 -2.72
CA SER A 67 -10.93 7.64 -1.72
C SER A 67 -10.25 8.99 -1.55
N ARG A 68 -10.01 9.74 -2.64
CA ARG A 68 -9.39 11.07 -2.59
C ARG A 68 -10.27 12.06 -1.84
N GLU A 69 -11.55 12.13 -2.17
CA GLU A 69 -12.51 13.02 -1.52
C GLU A 69 -12.56 12.75 -0.02
N THR A 70 -12.69 11.47 0.35
CA THR A 70 -12.69 11.06 1.76
C THR A 70 -11.39 11.45 2.49
N GLN A 71 -10.24 11.32 1.82
CA GLN A 71 -8.94 11.69 2.37
C GLN A 71 -8.79 13.20 2.53
N GLN A 72 -9.21 13.97 1.53
CA GLN A 72 -9.19 15.43 1.56
C GLN A 72 -10.06 16.01 2.68
N GLU A 73 -11.20 15.38 2.96
CA GLU A 73 -12.08 15.79 4.05
C GLU A 73 -11.53 15.43 5.43
N ARG A 74 -10.80 14.31 5.56
CA ARG A 74 -10.39 13.76 6.85
C ARG A 74 -8.96 14.10 7.26
N TYR A 75 -8.08 14.37 6.31
CA TYR A 75 -6.66 14.52 6.59
C TYR A 75 -6.22 15.99 6.48
N PRO A 76 -5.76 16.60 7.58
CA PRO A 76 -5.25 17.96 7.58
C PRO A 76 -4.12 18.15 6.56
N GLN A 77 -4.20 19.24 5.81
CA GLN A 77 -3.18 19.61 4.82
C GLN A 77 -2.86 18.47 3.83
N TYR A 78 -3.88 17.71 3.43
CA TYR A 78 -3.75 16.66 2.44
C TYR A 78 -3.21 17.20 1.11
N GLU A 79 -2.15 16.58 0.61
CA GLU A 79 -1.49 16.94 -0.64
C GLU A 79 -1.20 15.69 -1.47
N VAL A 80 -1.63 15.66 -2.73
CA VAL A 80 -1.25 14.62 -3.67
C VAL A 80 0.15 14.92 -4.20
N LEU A 81 1.08 14.00 -3.98
CA LEU A 81 2.47 14.12 -4.46
C LEU A 81 2.64 13.48 -5.84
N GLN A 82 1.96 12.35 -6.08
CA GLN A 82 2.05 11.61 -7.33
C GLN A 82 0.83 10.73 -7.53
N GLU A 83 0.35 10.63 -8.76
CA GLU A 83 -0.64 9.63 -9.20
C GLU A 83 -0.12 8.91 -10.45
N ARG A 84 -0.39 7.60 -10.55
CA ARG A 84 -0.06 6.77 -11.71
C ARG A 84 -1.19 5.77 -11.96
N GLU A 85 -1.55 5.62 -13.21
CA GLU A 85 -2.47 4.60 -13.68
C GLU A 85 -1.74 3.68 -14.65
N ALA A 86 -2.00 2.38 -14.55
CA ALA A 86 -1.57 1.45 -15.57
C ALA A 86 -2.48 0.21 -15.63
N THR A 87 -2.40 -0.47 -16.75
CA THR A 87 -3.12 -1.72 -17.03
C THR A 87 -2.09 -2.76 -17.43
N GLU A 88 -2.04 -3.90 -16.73
CA GLU A 88 -1.15 -5.02 -17.06
C GLU A 88 -2.01 -6.27 -17.27
N GLY A 89 -2.21 -6.68 -18.53
CA GLY A 89 -3.20 -7.71 -18.87
C GLY A 89 -4.61 -7.28 -18.46
N ASP A 90 -5.31 -8.14 -17.71
CA ASP A 90 -6.65 -7.85 -17.14
C ASP A 90 -6.60 -7.12 -15.78
N LEU A 91 -5.40 -6.80 -15.29
CA LEU A 91 -5.21 -6.14 -14.00
C LEU A 91 -5.08 -4.63 -14.19
N TYR A 92 -6.16 -3.91 -13.91
CA TYR A 92 -6.13 -2.46 -13.83
C TYR A 92 -5.65 -2.03 -12.43
N HIS A 93 -4.69 -1.12 -12.38
CA HIS A 93 -4.15 -0.60 -11.13
C HIS A 93 -4.00 0.92 -11.12
N PHE A 94 -4.27 1.50 -9.95
CA PHE A 94 -4.12 2.92 -9.67
C PHE A 94 -3.21 3.07 -8.46
N ARG A 95 -2.23 3.97 -8.53
CA ARG A 95 -1.29 4.25 -7.45
C ARG A 95 -1.28 5.74 -7.14
N ARG A 96 -1.38 6.10 -5.86
CA ARG A 96 -1.29 7.47 -5.36
C ARG A 96 -0.33 7.56 -4.19
N ARG A 97 0.63 8.47 -4.30
CA ARG A 97 1.42 8.95 -3.17
C ARG A 97 0.90 10.30 -2.72
N TYR A 98 0.63 10.43 -1.43
CA TYR A 98 0.12 11.66 -0.84
C TYR A 98 0.75 11.90 0.53
N LYS A 99 0.67 13.15 0.97
CA LYS A 99 1.13 13.63 2.27
C LYS A 99 -0.02 14.25 3.05
N TRP A 100 0.02 14.14 4.37
CA TRP A 100 -0.87 14.85 5.29
C TRP A 100 -0.18 15.01 6.65
N PHE A 101 -0.80 15.74 7.58
CA PHE A 101 -0.24 16.01 8.90
C PHE A 101 -1.15 15.52 10.01
N LYS A 102 -0.58 14.91 11.06
CA LYS A 102 -1.35 14.56 12.25
C LYS A 102 -1.77 15.81 13.01
N ASP A 103 -3.01 15.80 13.51
CA ASP A 103 -3.53 16.88 14.36
C ASP A 103 -2.77 17.03 15.69
N GLU A 104 -2.30 15.92 16.26
CA GLU A 104 -1.76 15.87 17.63
C GLU A 104 -0.39 16.55 17.78
N ASP A 105 0.50 16.36 16.81
CA ASP A 105 1.91 16.76 16.89
C ASP A 105 2.43 17.45 15.62
N ALA A 106 1.56 17.72 14.64
CA ALA A 106 1.92 18.24 13.33
C ALA A 106 3.02 17.43 12.62
N SER A 107 3.16 16.13 12.93
CA SER A 107 4.07 15.26 12.20
C SER A 107 3.51 14.98 10.81
N GLY A 108 4.34 15.21 9.80
CA GLY A 108 4.01 14.89 8.42
C GLY A 108 4.05 13.38 8.20
N ILE A 109 3.07 12.86 7.46
CA ILE A 109 2.92 11.46 7.10
C ILE A 109 2.88 11.35 5.58
N ILE A 110 3.66 10.41 5.03
CA ILE A 110 3.60 10.03 3.62
C ILE A 110 2.95 8.67 3.52
N GLN A 111 1.96 8.57 2.62
CA GLN A 111 1.30 7.32 2.28
C GLN A 111 1.36 7.05 0.79
N ASP A 112 1.56 5.78 0.46
CA ASP A 112 1.53 5.26 -0.90
C ASP A 112 0.43 4.19 -0.99
N GLN A 113 -0.63 4.51 -1.71
CA GLN A 113 -1.77 3.64 -1.92
C GLN A 113 -1.76 3.07 -3.32
N ALA A 114 -1.81 1.75 -3.43
CA ALA A 114 -2.05 1.06 -4.68
C ALA A 114 -3.36 0.27 -4.60
N PHE A 115 -4.22 0.47 -5.60
CA PHE A 115 -5.47 -0.27 -5.76
C PHE A 115 -5.34 -1.21 -6.94
N TYR A 116 -5.79 -2.45 -6.75
CA TYR A 116 -5.90 -3.45 -7.80
C TYR A 116 -7.31 -4.01 -7.82
N LEU A 117 -7.93 -4.04 -9.00
CA LEU A 117 -9.26 -4.60 -9.19
C LEU A 117 -9.19 -5.88 -10.01
N TYR A 118 -9.66 -6.99 -9.45
CA TYR A 118 -9.77 -8.27 -10.14
C TYR A 118 -11.15 -8.89 -9.92
N GLY A 119 -11.94 -8.97 -10.99
CA GLY A 119 -13.37 -9.28 -10.88
C GLY A 119 -14.10 -8.27 -10.00
N GLN A 120 -14.63 -8.73 -8.86
CA GLN A 120 -15.27 -7.87 -7.84
C GLN A 120 -14.38 -7.67 -6.59
N ALA A 121 -13.15 -8.15 -6.58
CA ALA A 121 -12.25 -7.99 -5.45
C ALA A 121 -11.36 -6.75 -5.64
N LEU A 122 -11.48 -5.80 -4.71
CA LEU A 122 -10.54 -4.69 -4.56
C LEU A 122 -9.46 -5.06 -3.57
N TYR A 123 -8.22 -5.02 -4.03
CA TYR A 123 -7.04 -5.06 -3.18
C TYR A 123 -6.56 -3.64 -2.97
N THR A 124 -6.42 -3.23 -1.71
CA THR A 124 -5.81 -1.96 -1.35
C THR A 124 -4.53 -2.24 -0.59
N ILE A 125 -3.41 -1.82 -1.17
CA ILE A 125 -2.11 -1.80 -0.51
C ILE A 125 -1.89 -0.37 -0.02
N THR A 126 -1.61 -0.18 1.27
CA THR A 126 -1.29 1.13 1.84
C THR A 126 0.04 1.04 2.57
N ALA A 127 1.05 1.70 2.02
CA ALA A 127 2.33 1.92 2.66
C ALA A 127 2.32 3.26 3.40
N THR A 128 2.88 3.32 4.61
CA THR A 128 2.86 4.51 5.48
C THR A 128 4.21 4.70 6.15
N ARG A 129 4.73 5.94 6.14
CA ARG A 129 5.93 6.34 6.89
C ARG A 129 5.81 7.79 7.37
N SER A 130 6.63 8.18 8.33
CA SER A 130 6.84 9.60 8.64
C SER A 130 7.46 10.34 7.43
N ASP A 131 7.10 11.62 7.29
CA ASP A 131 7.74 12.59 6.39
C ASP A 131 9.05 13.11 7.00
N SER A 132 9.97 12.20 7.27
CA SER A 132 11.34 12.49 7.68
C SER A 132 12.31 11.99 6.62
N ASN A 133 13.38 12.75 6.39
CA ASN A 133 14.46 12.36 5.47
C ASN A 133 15.12 11.03 5.87
N ASP A 134 15.06 10.67 7.16
CA ASP A 134 15.56 9.41 7.69
C ASP A 134 14.86 8.18 7.10
N PHE A 135 13.68 8.37 6.47
CA PHE A 135 12.92 7.30 5.84
C PHE A 135 12.88 7.37 4.32
N ASN A 136 13.73 8.15 3.66
CA ASN A 136 13.74 8.20 2.20
C ASN A 136 14.12 6.84 1.57
N HIS A 137 14.95 6.03 2.23
CA HIS A 137 15.26 4.65 1.79
C HIS A 137 14.07 3.70 1.88
N ILE A 138 13.07 4.02 2.72
CA ILE A 138 11.85 3.22 2.85
C ILE A 138 11.01 3.29 1.57
N ASP A 139 11.07 4.39 0.82
CA ASP A 139 10.33 4.49 -0.44
C ASP A 139 10.76 3.42 -1.45
N GLU A 140 12.05 3.10 -1.52
CA GLU A 140 12.55 2.03 -2.39
C GLU A 140 12.05 0.65 -1.94
N ILE A 141 11.94 0.43 -0.63
CA ILE A 141 11.38 -0.79 -0.06
C ILE A 141 9.88 -0.90 -0.40
N PHE A 142 9.12 0.19 -0.24
CA PHE A 142 7.72 0.25 -0.61
C PHE A 142 7.51 0.04 -2.11
N ASP A 143 8.33 0.67 -2.94
CA ASP A 143 8.32 0.48 -4.39
C ASP A 143 8.57 -0.99 -4.76
N ALA A 144 9.55 -1.65 -4.14
CA ALA A 144 9.84 -3.06 -4.36
C ALA A 144 8.68 -3.96 -3.90
N MET A 145 8.11 -3.70 -2.73
CA MET A 145 6.96 -4.45 -2.19
C MET A 145 5.74 -4.30 -3.10
N ILE A 146 5.30 -3.08 -3.38
CA ILE A 146 4.13 -2.79 -4.22
C ILE A 146 4.34 -3.31 -5.64
N GLY A 147 5.51 -3.04 -6.24
CA GLY A 147 5.83 -3.45 -7.62
C GLY A 147 5.94 -4.97 -7.81
N SER A 148 6.19 -5.72 -6.73
CA SER A 148 6.23 -7.18 -6.75
C SER A 148 4.90 -7.86 -6.46
N PHE A 149 3.84 -7.10 -6.13
CA PHE A 149 2.53 -7.65 -5.86
C PHE A 149 1.97 -8.35 -7.10
N ARG A 150 1.53 -9.60 -6.95
CA ARG A 150 0.89 -10.39 -8.02
C ARG A 150 -0.29 -11.16 -7.44
N LEU A 151 -1.36 -11.31 -8.21
CA LEU A 151 -2.50 -12.14 -7.84
C LEU A 151 -2.19 -13.61 -8.16
N VAL A 152 -2.55 -14.51 -7.26
CA VAL A 152 -2.43 -15.96 -7.50
C VAL A 152 -3.54 -16.38 -8.46
N GLY A 153 -3.17 -17.13 -9.51
CA GLY A 153 -4.14 -17.68 -10.46
C GLY A 153 -4.56 -16.76 -11.60
N THR A 154 -3.95 -15.58 -11.76
CA THR A 154 -4.09 -14.78 -12.99
C THR A 154 -3.15 -15.29 -14.09
N PRO A 155 -3.56 -15.23 -15.39
CA PRO A 155 -2.69 -15.62 -16.50
C PRO A 155 -1.35 -14.86 -16.43
N GLY A 156 -0.23 -15.60 -16.39
CA GLY A 156 1.11 -15.03 -16.23
C GLY A 156 1.80 -15.33 -14.89
N TYR A 157 1.08 -15.85 -13.88
CA TYR A 157 1.71 -16.39 -12.67
C TYR A 157 2.12 -17.86 -12.91
N GLN A 158 3.43 -18.12 -13.07
CA GLN A 158 3.99 -19.44 -12.85
C GLN A 158 4.64 -19.44 -11.47
N ALA A 159 4.12 -20.27 -10.56
CA ALA A 159 4.79 -20.53 -9.29
C ALA A 159 6.17 -21.11 -9.60
N SER A 160 7.23 -20.36 -9.27
CA SER A 160 8.62 -20.81 -9.39
C SER A 160 8.99 -21.69 -8.20
#